data_AF-A0AA39PUY1-F1
#
_entry.id   AF-A0AA39PUY1-F1
#
_cell.length_a   1.000
_cell.length_b   1.000
_cell.length_c   1.000
_cell.angle_alpha   90.00
_cell.angle_beta   90.00
_cell.angle_gamma   90.00
#
_symmetry.space_group_name_H-M   'P 1'
#
loop_
_entity.id
_entity.type
_entity.pdbx_description
1 polymer ?
#
loop_
_entity_poly.entity_id
_entity_poly.type
_entity_poly.pdbx_seq_one_letter_code
_entity_poly.pdbx_strand_id
1 'polypeptide(L)'
;MACKSALPLDAKDDAEVSPQVQGPCNRRYTKKLERELAALKKKHQQLASMNTLTEKTNRQLLEDADEEYCQTHDGHERPMIESEDEENEHPSLLFSSSIKTKRIIEPDASKTLRKQGTVRKPVWSSSPPHLNLVTVSFDHRSKRPRSNSPDNSAPSRSKRACTIMHGEKGSNLRDYSGVAKSVIHEVLLRYENRIFTINAYPDEKTQSEIVCELWDEVSASVEQKFELTPALQSMIKKRGARCRGNIRDRIQPLIAPAYGFQVSDKKKIHQANKNLYVMLLTGGAFSFKTPGDRYRRFENKIIFQAICACWFKNQKTPGIKYSDDYDPIKPESVALIITVLENCIDEWASGKFVPKPLDEDVQRPRYLAHLADIRKWCKANPKVTGNILKRWHNGARSSTGVKAKQMATGYLNDEEEETRVMADLEGRTGETDSEDDDDDAENDATGDEE
;
A
#
# COMPACT_ATOMS: atom_id res chain seq x y z
N MET A 1 14.43 -70.05 -7.45
CA MET A 1 15.00 -70.88 -8.55
C MET A 1 15.16 -69.96 -9.74
N ALA A 2 16.32 -69.32 -9.91
CA ALA A 2 17.51 -69.83 -10.60
C ALA A 2 17.34 -69.91 -12.14
N CYS A 3 18.09 -69.04 -12.84
CA CYS A 3 18.73 -69.17 -14.17
C CYS A 3 18.81 -67.77 -14.81
N LYS A 4 19.92 -67.02 -14.71
CA LYS A 4 21.18 -67.11 -15.48
C LYS A 4 20.96 -67.25 -17.00
N SER A 5 21.20 -66.17 -17.73
CA SER A 5 21.78 -66.19 -19.07
C SER A 5 22.50 -64.87 -19.34
N ALA A 6 23.82 -64.96 -19.48
CA ALA A 6 24.76 -63.91 -19.84
C ALA A 6 24.74 -63.67 -21.36
N LEU A 7 25.05 -62.44 -21.80
CA LEU A 7 25.53 -62.07 -23.15
C LEU A 7 26.11 -60.62 -23.11
N PRO A 8 26.92 -60.18 -24.10
CA PRO A 8 28.36 -59.99 -23.90
C PRO A 8 28.86 -58.53 -24.03
N LEU A 9 30.15 -58.38 -23.69
CA LEU A 9 31.03 -57.24 -23.88
C LEU A 9 31.33 -56.94 -25.36
N ASP A 10 31.76 -55.69 -25.58
CA ASP A 10 32.48 -55.11 -26.72
C ASP A 10 31.69 -54.58 -27.93
N ALA A 11 31.44 -53.26 -27.90
CA ALA A 11 31.55 -52.39 -29.07
C ALA A 11 32.11 -51.03 -28.63
N LYS A 12 33.39 -50.81 -28.93
CA LYS A 12 34.06 -49.51 -28.86
C LYS A 12 33.64 -48.71 -30.09
N ASP A 13 32.89 -47.63 -29.87
CA ASP A 13 32.76 -46.54 -30.85
C ASP A 13 33.68 -45.40 -30.42
N ASP A 14 34.92 -45.47 -30.90
CA ASP A 14 35.88 -44.37 -30.89
C ASP A 14 35.42 -43.31 -31.90
N ALA A 15 34.53 -42.41 -31.46
CA ALA A 15 34.27 -41.16 -32.16
C ALA A 15 35.40 -40.17 -31.84
N GLU A 16 36.44 -40.18 -32.68
CA GLU A 16 37.46 -39.13 -32.76
C GLU A 16 36.80 -37.76 -33.02
N VAL A 17 36.47 -37.04 -31.94
CA VAL A 17 36.17 -35.61 -32.02
C VAL A 17 37.50 -34.87 -32.12
N SER A 18 37.81 -34.45 -33.35
CA SER A 18 38.94 -33.57 -33.70
C SER A 18 39.08 -32.39 -32.71
N PRO A 19 40.31 -32.08 -32.26
CA PRO A 19 40.54 -30.95 -31.35
C PRO A 19 40.36 -29.64 -32.13
N GLN A 20 39.16 -29.07 -32.05
CA GLN A 20 38.94 -27.70 -32.51
C GLN A 20 39.87 -26.75 -31.74
N VAL A 21 40.65 -26.03 -32.53
CA VAL A 21 41.56 -24.95 -32.17
C VAL A 21 40.90 -24.01 -31.15
N GLN A 22 41.23 -24.21 -29.87
CA GLN A 22 40.86 -23.28 -28.80
C GLN A 22 41.66 -21.99 -28.98
N GLY A 23 41.02 -20.98 -29.58
CA GLY A 23 41.59 -19.65 -29.68
C GLY A 23 42.00 -19.09 -28.31
N PRO A 24 43.06 -18.27 -28.24
CA PRO A 24 43.64 -17.75 -26.99
C PRO A 24 42.66 -16.92 -26.11
N CYS A 25 41.47 -16.59 -26.63
CA CYS A 25 40.40 -15.91 -25.91
C CYS A 25 39.75 -16.79 -24.82
N ASN A 26 39.58 -18.10 -25.06
CA ASN A 26 38.83 -18.97 -24.15
C ASN A 26 39.62 -19.31 -22.87
N ARG A 27 40.96 -19.41 -22.97
CA ARG A 27 41.86 -19.65 -21.83
C ARG A 27 41.89 -18.51 -20.81
N ARG A 28 41.60 -17.28 -21.23
CA ARG A 28 41.53 -16.13 -20.31
C ARG A 28 40.23 -16.14 -19.52
N TYR A 29 39.14 -16.57 -20.14
CA TYR A 29 37.84 -16.68 -19.51
C TYR A 29 37.81 -17.77 -18.43
N THR A 30 38.35 -18.96 -18.73
CA THR A 30 38.42 -20.06 -17.74
C THR A 30 39.27 -19.69 -16.52
N LYS A 31 40.45 -19.07 -16.72
CA LYS A 31 41.28 -18.58 -15.62
C LYS A 31 40.61 -17.50 -14.77
N LYS A 32 39.75 -16.66 -15.38
CA LYS A 32 38.99 -15.65 -14.65
C LYS A 32 37.94 -16.32 -13.75
N LEU A 33 37.20 -17.29 -14.28
CA LEU A 33 36.22 -18.07 -13.53
C LEU A 33 36.85 -18.86 -12.37
N GLU A 34 38.00 -19.48 -12.57
CA GLU A 34 38.72 -20.19 -11.51
C GLU A 34 39.14 -19.27 -10.37
N ARG A 35 39.59 -18.05 -10.68
CA ARG A 35 39.94 -17.03 -9.68
C ARG A 35 38.70 -16.55 -8.91
N GLU A 36 37.58 -16.35 -9.57
CA GLU A 36 36.31 -15.97 -8.93
C GLU A 36 35.80 -17.08 -8.00
N LEU A 37 35.86 -18.35 -8.43
CA LEU A 37 35.51 -19.49 -7.57
C LEU A 37 36.43 -19.61 -6.35
N ALA A 38 37.75 -19.42 -6.52
CA ALA A 38 38.68 -19.43 -5.40
C ALA A 38 38.41 -18.28 -4.41
N ALA A 39 38.08 -17.08 -4.92
CA ALA A 39 37.73 -15.93 -4.08
C ALA A 39 36.43 -16.18 -3.29
N LEU A 40 35.41 -16.77 -3.93
CA LEU A 40 34.16 -17.13 -3.25
C LEU A 40 34.37 -18.19 -2.17
N LYS A 41 35.17 -19.23 -2.42
CA LYS A 41 35.52 -20.25 -1.42
C LYS A 41 36.21 -19.63 -0.21
N LYS A 42 37.17 -18.71 -0.44
CA LYS A 42 37.85 -17.99 0.64
C LYS A 42 36.87 -17.13 1.46
N LYS A 43 35.94 -16.43 0.80
CA LYS A 43 34.91 -15.63 1.49
C LYS A 43 33.96 -16.50 2.32
N HIS A 44 33.57 -17.67 1.81
CA HIS A 44 32.74 -18.62 2.56
C HIS A 44 33.47 -19.16 3.80
N GLN A 45 34.76 -19.48 3.68
CA GLN A 45 35.58 -19.91 4.81
C GLN A 45 35.72 -18.80 5.88
N GLN A 46 35.86 -17.54 5.46
CA GLN A 46 35.88 -16.39 6.37
C GLN A 46 34.54 -16.24 7.11
N LEU A 47 33.41 -16.33 6.41
CA LEU A 47 32.08 -16.28 7.04
C LEU A 47 31.87 -17.42 8.06
N ALA A 48 32.30 -18.64 7.72
CA ALA A 48 32.26 -19.76 8.65
C ALA A 48 33.07 -19.49 9.91
N SER A 49 34.30 -18.95 9.77
CA SER A 49 35.12 -18.58 10.94
C SER A 49 34.47 -17.49 11.79
N MET A 50 33.81 -16.52 11.17
CA MET A 50 33.10 -15.46 11.88
C MET A 50 31.89 -16.00 12.66
N ASN A 51 31.11 -16.92 12.07
CA ASN A 51 29.98 -17.56 12.74
C ASN A 51 30.45 -18.35 13.98
N THR A 52 31.54 -19.12 13.86
CA THR A 52 32.10 -19.85 15.01
C THR A 52 32.58 -18.93 16.13
N LEU A 53 33.12 -17.75 15.80
CA LEU A 53 33.49 -16.77 16.81
C LEU A 53 32.25 -16.18 17.50
N THR A 54 31.19 -15.92 16.73
CA THR A 54 29.93 -15.36 17.23
C THR A 54 29.23 -16.34 18.17
N GLU A 55 29.20 -17.63 17.82
CA GLU A 55 28.65 -18.69 18.67
C GLU A 55 29.43 -18.83 19.99
N LYS A 56 30.77 -18.74 19.94
CA LYS A 56 31.60 -18.73 21.15
C LYS A 56 31.32 -17.52 22.03
N THR A 57 31.20 -16.32 21.45
CA THR A 57 30.85 -15.11 22.20
C THR A 57 29.47 -15.21 22.84
N ASN A 58 28.48 -15.72 22.10
CA ASN A 58 27.12 -15.90 22.63
C ASN A 58 27.08 -16.93 23.77
N ARG A 59 27.87 -18.00 23.66
CA ARG A 59 28.01 -18.99 24.73
C ARG A 59 28.63 -18.37 25.98
N GLN A 60 29.71 -17.61 25.83
CA GLN A 60 30.35 -16.91 26.95
C GLN A 60 29.38 -15.94 27.63
N LEU A 61 28.62 -15.16 26.85
CA LEU A 61 27.62 -14.24 27.42
C LEU A 61 26.49 -14.96 28.18
N LEU A 62 26.15 -16.18 27.76
CA LEU A 62 25.16 -16.99 28.47
C LEU A 62 25.74 -17.53 29.79
N GLU A 63 26.97 -18.06 29.75
CA GLU A 63 27.70 -18.52 30.94
C GLU A 63 27.91 -17.37 31.95
N ASP A 64 28.34 -16.19 31.50
CA ASP A 64 28.52 -15.01 32.34
C ASP A 64 27.18 -14.56 32.99
N ALA A 65 26.07 -14.66 32.25
CA ALA A 65 24.74 -14.31 32.77
C ALA A 65 24.22 -15.33 33.80
N ASP A 66 24.51 -16.62 33.61
CA ASP A 66 24.16 -17.66 34.56
C ASP A 66 25.02 -17.57 35.83
N GLU A 67 26.31 -17.22 35.70
CA GLU A 67 27.19 -16.92 36.84
C GLU A 67 26.71 -15.70 37.64
N GLU A 68 26.34 -14.60 36.97
CA GLU A 68 25.79 -13.40 37.61
C GLU A 68 24.47 -13.72 38.35
N TYR A 69 23.63 -14.57 37.75
CA TYR A 69 22.39 -15.02 38.38
C TYR A 69 22.65 -15.85 39.65
N CYS A 70 23.54 -16.85 39.56
CA CYS A 70 23.92 -17.69 40.69
C CYS A 70 24.54 -16.87 41.84
N GLN A 71 25.35 -15.86 41.53
CA GLN A 71 25.94 -14.97 42.54
C GLN A 71 24.91 -14.09 43.25
N THR A 72 23.84 -13.70 42.56
CA THR A 72 22.81 -12.80 43.11
C THR A 72 21.68 -13.52 43.86
N HIS A 73 21.55 -14.84 43.67
CA HIS A 73 20.45 -15.63 44.22
C HIS A 73 20.93 -16.77 45.14
N ASP A 74 21.99 -16.53 45.92
CA ASP A 74 22.54 -17.47 46.92
C ASP A 74 22.78 -18.90 46.36
N GLY A 75 23.21 -19.01 45.11
CA GLY A 75 23.50 -20.29 44.46
C GLY A 75 22.27 -21.05 43.95
N HIS A 76 21.08 -20.44 43.95
CA HIS A 76 19.93 -21.01 43.25
C HIS A 76 20.13 -20.94 41.73
N GLU A 77 19.97 -22.09 41.07
CA GLU A 77 19.95 -22.18 39.61
C GLU A 77 18.80 -21.33 39.05
N ARG A 78 19.05 -20.70 37.90
CA ARG A 78 18.04 -19.93 37.19
C ARG A 78 16.86 -20.84 36.87
N PRO A 79 15.63 -20.50 37.29
CA PRO A 79 14.47 -21.33 36.99
C PRO A 79 14.39 -21.48 35.48
N MET A 80 14.52 -22.72 35.02
CA MET A 80 14.27 -23.09 33.64
C MET A 80 12.84 -22.65 33.34
N ILE A 81 12.70 -21.55 32.61
CA ILE A 81 11.41 -21.15 32.06
C ILE A 81 11.11 -22.21 31.01
N GLU A 82 10.47 -23.30 31.44
CA GLU A 82 9.76 -24.17 30.54
C GLU A 82 8.79 -23.26 29.80
N SER A 83 8.96 -23.16 28.48
CA SER A 83 8.06 -22.40 27.64
C SER A 83 6.68 -23.02 27.78
N GLU A 84 5.84 -22.41 28.62
CA GLU A 84 4.43 -22.72 28.75
C GLU A 84 3.76 -22.39 27.41
N ASP A 85 3.83 -23.35 26.47
CA ASP A 85 2.91 -23.48 25.35
C ASP A 85 1.57 -24.01 25.90
N GLU A 86 0.93 -23.27 26.81
CA GLU A 86 -0.46 -23.50 27.19
C GLU A 86 -1.38 -22.61 26.37
N GLU A 87 -2.13 -23.28 25.49
CA GLU A 87 -3.31 -22.77 24.81
C GLU A 87 -4.38 -22.37 25.84
N ASN A 88 -4.37 -21.12 26.28
CA ASN A 88 -5.49 -20.57 27.05
C ASN A 88 -6.22 -19.49 26.24
N GLU A 89 -7.26 -19.92 25.53
CA GLU A 89 -8.26 -19.07 24.88
C GLU A 89 -9.16 -18.43 25.94
N HIS A 90 -8.79 -17.24 26.41
CA HIS A 90 -9.73 -16.33 27.07
C HIS A 90 -9.87 -15.01 26.29
N PRO A 91 -11.09 -14.47 26.18
CA PRO A 91 -11.36 -13.26 25.41
C PRO A 91 -10.84 -12.04 26.17
N SER A 92 -9.80 -11.38 25.63
CA SER A 92 -9.28 -10.15 26.23
C SER A 92 -10.31 -9.02 26.08
N LEU A 93 -10.93 -8.69 27.22
CA LEU A 93 -11.66 -7.46 27.46
C LEU A 93 -10.79 -6.25 27.08
N LEU A 94 -11.34 -5.40 26.22
CA LEU A 94 -10.78 -4.10 25.87
C LEU A 94 -10.81 -3.19 27.11
N PHE A 95 -9.68 -3.05 27.78
CA PHE A 95 -9.49 -2.01 28.80
C PHE A 95 -9.39 -0.64 28.11
N SER A 96 -10.50 0.09 28.11
CA SER A 96 -10.52 1.52 27.81
C SER A 96 -10.10 2.29 29.06
N SER A 97 -8.81 2.55 29.23
CA SER A 97 -8.35 3.49 30.25
C SER A 97 -8.37 4.91 29.67
N SER A 98 -9.44 5.64 29.97
CA SER A 98 -9.49 7.11 29.91
C SER A 98 -8.49 7.69 30.93
N ILE A 99 -7.35 8.18 30.46
CA ILE A 99 -6.49 9.05 31.27
C ILE A 99 -7.05 10.47 31.16
N LYS A 100 -7.81 10.87 32.18
CA LYS A 100 -8.12 12.27 32.48
C LYS A 100 -6.86 12.94 33.01
N THR A 101 -6.16 13.69 32.17
CA THR A 101 -5.05 14.53 32.61
C THR A 101 -5.60 15.71 33.40
N LYS A 102 -5.21 15.77 34.68
CA LYS A 102 -5.56 16.85 35.61
C LYS A 102 -5.00 18.18 35.12
N ARG A 103 -5.89 19.17 35.16
CA ARG A 103 -5.69 20.61 35.09
C ARG A 103 -4.63 21.03 36.12
N ILE A 104 -3.52 21.61 35.67
CA ILE A 104 -2.62 22.39 36.53
C ILE A 104 -2.91 23.86 36.21
N ILE A 105 -3.39 24.54 37.24
CA ILE A 105 -3.49 25.99 37.42
C ILE A 105 -2.07 26.47 37.75
N GLU A 106 -1.48 27.48 37.10
CA GLU A 106 -1.41 28.91 37.51
C GLU A 106 -0.18 29.56 36.78
N PRO A 107 0.13 30.88 36.86
CA PRO A 107 -0.68 32.10 36.91
C PRO A 107 -0.45 33.06 35.72
N ASP A 108 -1.30 34.08 35.71
CA ASP A 108 -1.29 35.33 34.95
C ASP A 108 0.01 36.15 35.11
N ALA A 109 0.55 36.63 33.99
CA ALA A 109 1.49 37.75 33.94
C ALA A 109 1.32 38.50 32.61
N SER A 110 0.24 39.28 32.55
CA SER A 110 0.06 40.34 31.57
C SER A 110 1.07 41.48 31.80
N LYS A 111 1.91 41.82 30.81
CA LYS A 111 2.06 43.19 30.23
C LYS A 111 3.28 43.37 29.32
N THR A 112 2.99 43.89 28.12
CA THR A 112 3.78 44.80 27.26
C THR A 112 5.14 44.37 26.71
N LEU A 113 5.23 44.16 25.39
CA LEU A 113 5.88 45.13 24.48
C LEU A 113 5.57 44.85 23.00
N ARG A 114 5.09 45.89 22.29
CA ARG A 114 5.07 45.99 20.83
C ARG A 114 6.50 45.91 20.28
N LYS A 115 6.72 45.17 19.19
CA LYS A 115 7.45 45.64 17.99
C LYS A 115 7.33 44.66 16.82
N GLN A 116 7.26 45.25 15.64
CA GLN A 116 7.06 44.65 14.32
C GLN A 116 8.22 43.75 13.89
N GLY A 117 7.94 42.79 12.99
CA GLY A 117 8.97 42.04 12.28
C GLY A 117 8.43 40.82 11.53
N THR A 118 7.84 41.02 10.37
CA THR A 118 7.48 39.96 9.41
C THR A 118 8.74 39.32 8.82
N VAL A 119 9.00 38.04 9.12
CA VAL A 119 10.05 37.25 8.48
C VAL A 119 9.42 36.31 7.44
N ARG A 120 9.79 36.53 6.17
CA ARG A 120 9.40 35.73 5.00
C ARG A 120 10.21 34.43 4.93
N LYS A 121 9.56 33.37 4.44
CA LYS A 121 10.17 32.07 4.08
C LYS A 121 11.02 32.22 2.80
N PRO A 122 12.17 31.53 2.67
CA PRO A 122 12.98 31.58 1.46
C PRO A 122 12.42 30.66 0.37
N VAL A 123 12.24 31.23 -0.82
CA VAL A 123 12.04 30.54 -2.10
C VAL A 123 13.41 30.43 -2.76
N TRP A 124 13.83 29.22 -3.13
CA TRP A 124 14.99 29.01 -3.98
C TRP A 124 14.55 28.87 -5.43
N SER A 125 14.81 29.91 -6.22
CA SER A 125 14.89 29.83 -7.68
C SER A 125 16.37 29.75 -8.07
N SER A 126 16.68 28.91 -9.05
CA SER A 126 17.98 28.88 -9.70
C SER A 126 17.74 28.50 -11.16
N SER A 127 17.78 29.53 -12.02
CA SER A 127 18.09 29.37 -13.44
C SER A 127 19.46 30.04 -13.69
N PRO A 128 20.35 29.43 -14.49
CA PRO A 128 21.65 29.99 -14.85
C PRO A 128 21.58 30.98 -16.05
N PRO A 129 22.67 31.73 -16.34
CA PRO A 129 22.59 33.06 -16.93
C PRO A 129 22.83 33.15 -18.45
N HIS A 130 22.30 34.25 -19.00
CA HIS A 130 22.70 35.09 -20.14
C HIS A 130 23.58 34.52 -21.26
N LEU A 131 23.17 34.80 -22.51
CA LEU A 131 23.98 35.61 -23.44
C LEU A 131 23.07 36.30 -24.48
N ASN A 132 23.51 37.50 -24.87
CA ASN A 132 22.81 38.55 -25.61
C ASN A 132 22.58 38.23 -27.09
N LEU A 133 21.55 38.80 -27.73
CA LEU A 133 21.70 39.80 -28.80
C LEU A 133 20.35 40.23 -29.43
N VAL A 134 20.25 41.55 -29.64
CA VAL A 134 19.51 42.31 -30.67
C VAL A 134 17.98 42.27 -30.69
N THR A 135 17.43 43.39 -30.21
CA THR A 135 16.19 44.05 -30.64
C THR A 135 16.28 44.48 -32.10
N VAL A 136 15.32 44.08 -32.94
CA VAL A 136 14.77 44.95 -34.00
C VAL A 136 13.28 44.66 -34.14
N SER A 137 12.46 45.64 -33.78
CA SER A 137 11.05 45.73 -34.11
C SER A 137 10.87 45.99 -35.60
N PHE A 138 9.92 45.33 -36.25
CA PHE A 138 9.12 45.97 -37.29
C PHE A 138 7.68 45.50 -37.19
N ASP A 139 6.83 46.51 -37.06
CA ASP A 139 5.38 46.42 -37.05
C ASP A 139 4.86 46.78 -38.45
N HIS A 140 3.61 46.41 -38.73
CA HIS A 140 2.70 46.88 -39.79
C HIS A 140 2.40 45.99 -41.01
N ARG A 141 1.17 45.44 -40.94
CA ARG A 141 -0.01 45.84 -41.76
C ARG A 141 -0.13 45.29 -43.19
N SER A 142 -1.21 44.54 -43.41
CA SER A 142 -2.33 44.81 -44.34
C SER A 142 -2.75 43.61 -45.24
N LYS A 143 -4.05 43.25 -45.17
CA LYS A 143 -5.05 42.98 -46.25
C LYS A 143 -4.57 42.17 -47.50
N ARG A 144 -5.26 41.19 -48.11
CA ARG A 144 -6.68 40.76 -48.24
C ARG A 144 -6.72 39.48 -49.17
N PRO A 145 -7.87 38.93 -49.61
CA PRO A 145 -8.16 37.47 -49.78
C PRO A 145 -8.25 36.96 -51.24
N ARG A 146 -8.45 35.63 -51.42
CA ARG A 146 -9.12 34.88 -52.54
C ARG A 146 -8.85 33.37 -52.32
N SER A 147 -9.65 32.36 -52.68
CA SER A 147 -10.89 32.20 -53.48
C SER A 147 -11.42 30.77 -53.30
N ASN A 148 -12.74 30.58 -53.44
CA ASN A 148 -13.43 29.28 -53.59
C ASN A 148 -13.29 28.69 -55.00
N SER A 149 -13.31 27.35 -55.11
CA SER A 149 -13.96 26.59 -56.20
C SER A 149 -14.09 25.08 -55.87
N PRO A 150 -14.99 24.33 -56.53
CA PRO A 150 -15.80 23.30 -55.89
C PRO A 150 -15.66 21.86 -56.44
N ASP A 151 -16.25 20.94 -55.66
CA ASP A 151 -16.93 19.66 -55.98
C ASP A 151 -16.18 18.49 -56.65
N ASN A 152 -16.17 17.33 -55.95
CA ASN A 152 -16.49 16.04 -56.57
C ASN A 152 -16.78 14.95 -55.52
N SER A 153 -17.85 14.21 -55.77
CA SER A 153 -18.57 13.32 -54.86
C SER A 153 -18.21 11.83 -55.05
N ALA A 154 -18.12 11.08 -53.95
CA ALA A 154 -18.33 9.62 -53.91
C ALA A 154 -18.72 9.18 -52.47
N PRO A 155 -19.73 8.29 -52.29
CA PRO A 155 -20.26 7.95 -50.98
C PRO A 155 -19.43 6.86 -50.31
N SER A 156 -18.45 7.27 -49.51
CA SER A 156 -17.76 6.37 -48.58
C SER A 156 -18.66 6.11 -47.36
N ARG A 157 -18.95 4.82 -47.11
CA ARG A 157 -19.60 4.28 -45.90
C ARG A 157 -19.31 5.15 -44.68
N SER A 158 -20.34 5.82 -44.17
CA SER A 158 -20.29 6.59 -42.92
C SER A 158 -19.84 5.69 -41.77
N LYS A 159 -18.54 5.72 -41.48
CA LYS A 159 -18.05 5.56 -40.12
C LYS A 159 -18.73 6.69 -39.35
N ARG A 160 -19.78 6.36 -38.59
CA ARG A 160 -20.42 7.32 -37.69
C ARG A 160 -19.31 7.94 -36.86
N ALA A 161 -19.08 9.24 -37.10
CA ALA A 161 -18.00 9.98 -36.51
C ALA A 161 -18.10 9.83 -34.99
N CYS A 162 -17.05 9.28 -34.39
CA CYS A 162 -16.85 9.37 -32.96
C CYS A 162 -16.86 10.87 -32.65
N THR A 163 -17.70 11.32 -31.72
CA THR A 163 -17.68 12.71 -31.28
C THR A 163 -16.37 12.90 -30.52
N ILE A 164 -15.31 13.25 -31.25
CA ILE A 164 -14.08 13.79 -30.69
C ILE A 164 -14.53 14.95 -29.83
N MET A 165 -14.29 14.86 -28.52
CA MET A 165 -14.46 15.95 -27.56
C MET A 165 -13.80 17.21 -28.15
N HIS A 166 -14.59 18.05 -28.83
CA HIS A 166 -14.14 19.36 -29.27
C HIS A 166 -14.04 20.21 -28.01
N GLY A 167 -12.83 20.33 -27.45
CA GLY A 167 -12.58 21.33 -26.41
C GLY A 167 -11.34 21.15 -25.56
N GLU A 168 -11.01 19.96 -25.06
CA GLU A 168 -10.14 19.90 -23.87
C GLU A 168 -8.91 19.01 -24.08
N LYS A 169 -7.89 19.56 -24.75
CA LYS A 169 -6.50 19.05 -24.75
C LYS A 169 -5.85 19.33 -23.39
N GLY A 170 -6.46 18.79 -22.34
CA GLY A 170 -5.99 18.94 -20.98
C GLY A 170 -4.81 18.03 -20.68
N SER A 171 -3.78 18.55 -20.03
CA SER A 171 -2.77 17.70 -19.39
C SER A 171 -3.19 17.28 -17.97
N ASN A 172 -4.28 17.87 -17.46
CA ASN A 172 -4.78 17.69 -16.11
C ASN A 172 -6.27 17.35 -16.08
N LEU A 173 -6.70 16.63 -15.05
CA LEU A 173 -8.12 16.31 -14.81
C LEU A 173 -9.02 17.55 -14.69
N ARG A 174 -8.47 18.69 -14.26
CA ARG A 174 -9.22 19.95 -14.10
C ARG A 174 -9.64 20.56 -15.43
N ASP A 175 -8.92 20.21 -16.48
CA ASP A 175 -9.17 20.67 -17.84
C ASP A 175 -10.35 19.91 -18.45
N TYR A 176 -10.94 18.93 -17.73
CA TYR A 176 -12.11 18.18 -18.16
C TYR A 176 -13.35 18.56 -17.36
N SER A 177 -14.50 18.62 -18.03
CA SER A 177 -15.79 18.93 -17.41
C SER A 177 -16.88 17.87 -17.68
N GLY A 178 -17.98 17.94 -16.93
CA GLY A 178 -19.16 17.10 -17.12
C GLY A 178 -18.90 15.59 -17.03
N VAL A 179 -19.54 14.84 -17.93
CA VAL A 179 -19.52 13.37 -17.99
C VAL A 179 -18.11 12.83 -18.24
N ALA A 180 -17.34 13.49 -19.12
CA ALA A 180 -15.97 13.07 -19.43
C ALA A 180 -15.07 13.09 -18.18
N LYS A 181 -15.18 14.14 -17.35
CA LYS A 181 -14.43 14.22 -16.10
C LYS A 181 -14.77 13.06 -15.16
N SER A 182 -16.04 12.70 -15.07
CA SER A 182 -16.52 11.59 -14.24
C SER A 182 -15.98 10.24 -14.72
N VAL A 183 -15.99 10.00 -16.05
CA VAL A 183 -15.39 8.80 -16.66
C VAL A 183 -13.90 8.73 -16.35
N ILE A 184 -13.14 9.79 -16.62
CA ILE A 184 -11.70 9.83 -16.34
C ILE A 184 -11.42 9.59 -14.85
N HIS A 185 -12.21 10.22 -13.97
CA HIS A 185 -12.05 10.07 -12.53
C HIS A 185 -12.33 8.64 -12.06
N GLU A 186 -13.37 7.98 -12.58
CA GLU A 186 -13.66 6.58 -12.24
C GLU A 186 -12.56 5.64 -12.75
N VAL A 187 -12.07 5.83 -13.98
CA VAL A 187 -10.94 5.06 -14.51
C VAL A 187 -9.69 5.25 -13.65
N LEU A 188 -9.39 6.49 -13.22
CA LEU A 188 -8.27 6.76 -12.31
C LEU A 188 -8.39 6.00 -10.99
N LEU A 189 -9.57 5.98 -10.37
CA LEU A 189 -9.80 5.29 -9.10
C LEU A 189 -9.70 3.76 -9.27
N ARG A 190 -10.28 3.20 -10.34
CA ARG A 190 -10.16 1.77 -10.63
C ARG A 190 -8.72 1.37 -10.95
N TYR A 191 -7.99 2.21 -11.67
CA TYR A 191 -6.57 1.99 -11.95
C TYR A 191 -5.75 1.98 -10.65
N GLU A 192 -5.93 2.97 -9.78
CA GLU A 192 -5.30 2.96 -8.45
C GLU A 192 -5.62 1.68 -7.68
N ASN A 193 -6.87 1.23 -7.70
CA ASN A 193 -7.29 0.02 -7.03
C ASN A 193 -6.57 -1.23 -7.58
N ARG A 194 -6.47 -1.38 -8.90
CA ARG A 194 -5.73 -2.48 -9.55
C ARG A 194 -4.23 -2.46 -9.19
N ILE A 195 -3.63 -1.26 -9.03
CA ILE A 195 -2.25 -1.14 -8.53
C ILE A 195 -2.13 -1.69 -7.10
N PHE A 196 -3.12 -1.48 -6.24
CA PHE A 196 -3.06 -1.97 -4.86
C PHE A 196 -3.34 -3.47 -4.72
N THR A 197 -4.21 -4.04 -5.56
CA THR A 197 -4.76 -5.39 -5.37
C THR A 197 -4.21 -6.44 -6.33
N ILE A 198 -3.62 -6.05 -7.47
CA ILE A 198 -3.17 -7.00 -8.50
C ILE A 198 -1.66 -6.92 -8.73
N ASN A 199 -1.13 -5.74 -8.99
CA ASN A 199 0.31 -5.56 -9.17
C ASN A 199 0.69 -4.12 -8.87
N ALA A 200 1.53 -3.92 -7.86
CA ALA A 200 1.96 -2.59 -7.46
C ALA A 200 2.98 -1.96 -8.43
N TYR A 201 3.70 -2.78 -9.19
CA TYR A 201 4.77 -2.37 -10.11
C TYR A 201 4.63 -3.07 -11.47
N PRO A 202 3.51 -2.84 -12.19
CA PRO A 202 3.31 -3.39 -13.54
C PRO A 202 4.28 -2.76 -14.53
N ASP A 203 4.70 -3.54 -15.52
CA ASP A 203 5.49 -2.99 -16.64
C ASP A 203 4.65 -2.11 -17.57
N GLU A 204 5.30 -1.36 -18.45
CA GLU A 204 4.65 -0.38 -19.34
C GLU A 204 3.57 -1.02 -20.24
N LYS A 205 3.77 -2.27 -20.65
CA LYS A 205 2.82 -2.99 -21.49
C LYS A 205 1.58 -3.34 -20.68
N THR A 206 1.74 -3.96 -19.51
CA THR A 206 0.65 -4.29 -18.59
C THR A 206 -0.09 -3.04 -18.13
N GLN A 207 0.61 -1.94 -17.88
CA GLN A 207 -0.03 -0.65 -17.57
C GLN A 207 -0.92 -0.18 -18.73
N SER A 208 -0.46 -0.30 -19.96
CA SER A 208 -1.24 0.07 -21.15
C SER A 208 -2.50 -0.78 -21.29
N GLU A 209 -2.37 -2.09 -21.11
CA GLU A 209 -3.46 -3.06 -21.20
C GLU A 209 -4.54 -2.78 -20.14
N ILE A 210 -4.14 -2.61 -18.87
CA ILE A 210 -5.07 -2.30 -17.78
C ILE A 210 -5.82 -0.98 -18.05
N VAL A 211 -5.13 0.05 -18.54
CA VAL A 211 -5.78 1.34 -18.81
C VAL A 211 -6.79 1.22 -19.95
N CYS A 212 -6.47 0.49 -21.02
CA CYS A 212 -7.41 0.26 -22.12
C CYS A 212 -8.65 -0.52 -21.64
N GLU A 213 -8.44 -1.64 -20.92
CA GLU A 213 -9.53 -2.46 -20.36
C GLU A 213 -10.47 -1.62 -19.49
N LEU A 214 -9.92 -0.87 -18.52
CA LEU A 214 -10.71 -0.03 -17.64
C LEU A 214 -11.42 1.11 -18.38
N TRP A 215 -10.80 1.67 -19.41
CA TRP A 215 -11.42 2.73 -20.21
C TRP A 215 -12.63 2.20 -20.98
N ASP A 216 -12.50 1.03 -21.61
CA ASP A 216 -13.58 0.41 -22.36
C ASP A 216 -14.74 0.02 -21.44
N GLU A 217 -14.46 -0.56 -20.27
CA GLU A 217 -15.47 -0.87 -19.25
C GLU A 217 -16.26 0.36 -18.79
N VAL A 218 -15.55 1.43 -18.40
CA VAL A 218 -16.20 2.62 -17.86
C VAL A 218 -16.91 3.40 -18.98
N SER A 219 -16.32 3.49 -20.16
CA SER A 219 -16.93 4.19 -21.30
C SER A 219 -18.19 3.47 -21.80
N ALA A 220 -18.26 2.14 -21.72
CA ALA A 220 -19.45 1.37 -22.08
C ALA A 220 -20.65 1.65 -21.15
N SER A 221 -20.41 2.12 -19.92
CA SER A 221 -21.48 2.47 -18.97
C SER A 221 -22.13 3.84 -19.23
N VAL A 222 -21.65 4.57 -20.24
CA VAL A 222 -22.08 5.94 -20.54
C VAL A 222 -22.53 6.02 -22.00
N GLU A 223 -23.63 6.74 -22.27
CA GLU A 223 -24.17 6.88 -23.63
C GLU A 223 -23.22 7.66 -24.57
N GLN A 224 -22.48 8.62 -24.02
CA GLN A 224 -21.52 9.42 -24.76
C GLN A 224 -20.23 8.65 -25.03
N LYS A 225 -19.79 8.63 -26.29
CA LYS A 225 -18.54 7.99 -26.70
C LYS A 225 -17.35 8.92 -26.46
N PHE A 226 -16.36 8.43 -25.73
CA PHE A 226 -15.09 9.12 -25.51
C PHE A 226 -13.93 8.28 -26.04
N GLU A 227 -12.97 8.93 -26.69
CA GLU A 227 -11.75 8.27 -27.17
C GLU A 227 -10.64 8.34 -26.11
N LEU A 228 -9.97 7.21 -25.87
CA LEU A 228 -8.76 7.16 -25.04
C LEU A 228 -7.58 7.75 -25.82
N THR A 229 -7.24 9.00 -25.53
CA THR A 229 -6.06 9.64 -26.13
C THR A 229 -4.76 9.19 -25.44
N PRO A 230 -3.60 9.23 -26.13
CA PRO A 230 -2.30 8.93 -25.51
C PRO A 230 -1.97 9.84 -24.31
N ALA A 231 -2.44 11.09 -24.34
CA ALA A 231 -2.28 12.03 -23.22
C ALA A 231 -3.06 11.58 -21.98
N LEU A 232 -4.32 11.16 -22.16
CA LEU A 232 -5.14 10.59 -21.08
C LEU A 232 -4.51 9.30 -20.54
N GLN A 233 -4.05 8.42 -21.42
CA GLN A 233 -3.38 7.19 -21.02
C GLN A 233 -2.14 7.48 -20.17
N SER A 234 -1.28 8.42 -20.59
CA SER A 234 -0.13 8.87 -19.81
C SER A 234 -0.52 9.47 -18.46
N MET A 235 -1.58 10.29 -18.41
CA MET A 235 -2.09 10.88 -17.19
C MET A 235 -2.57 9.80 -16.20
N ILE A 236 -3.27 8.78 -16.68
CA ILE A 236 -3.74 7.66 -15.85
C ILE A 236 -2.56 6.83 -15.34
N LYS A 237 -1.60 6.48 -16.20
CA LYS A 237 -0.40 5.72 -15.80
C LYS A 237 0.42 6.42 -14.71
N LYS A 238 0.64 7.74 -14.85
CA LYS A 238 1.32 8.58 -13.84
C LYS A 238 0.67 8.48 -12.45
N ARG A 239 -0.62 8.12 -12.38
CA ARG A 239 -1.32 7.91 -11.12
C ARG A 239 -0.74 6.76 -10.29
N GLY A 240 -0.16 5.74 -10.91
CA GLY A 240 0.47 4.60 -10.22
C GLY A 240 1.62 5.03 -9.30
N ALA A 241 2.58 5.79 -9.82
CA ALA A 241 3.70 6.30 -9.01
C ALA A 241 3.20 7.20 -7.87
N ARG A 242 2.21 8.06 -8.16
CA ARG A 242 1.59 8.95 -7.17
C ARG A 242 0.89 8.18 -6.05
N CYS A 243 0.15 7.12 -6.36
CA CYS A 243 -0.58 6.37 -5.35
C CYS A 243 0.35 5.59 -4.41
N ARG A 244 1.48 5.07 -4.92
CA ARG A 244 2.56 4.50 -4.09
C ARG A 244 3.19 5.55 -3.17
N GLY A 245 3.44 6.75 -3.67
CA GLY A 245 3.88 7.91 -2.87
C GLY A 245 2.91 8.22 -1.72
N ASN A 246 1.61 8.26 -2.01
CA ASN A 246 0.58 8.50 -0.99
C ASN A 246 0.54 7.39 0.09
N ILE A 247 0.83 6.14 -0.27
CA ILE A 247 0.93 5.03 0.70
C ILE A 247 2.12 5.28 1.64
N ARG A 248 3.30 5.62 1.10
CA ARG A 248 4.47 5.98 1.92
C ARG A 248 4.14 7.11 2.90
N ASP A 249 3.52 8.18 2.42
CA ASP A 249 3.21 9.34 3.28
C ASP A 249 2.25 9.00 4.43
N ARG A 250 1.44 7.94 4.27
CA ARG A 250 0.57 7.42 5.34
C ARG A 250 1.29 6.45 6.28
N ILE A 251 2.26 5.69 5.78
CA ILE A 251 3.01 4.69 6.54
C ILE A 251 4.16 5.31 7.35
N GLN A 252 4.91 6.24 6.76
CA GLN A 252 6.06 6.90 7.37
C GLN A 252 5.80 7.38 8.82
N PRO A 253 4.70 8.10 9.13
CA PRO A 253 4.45 8.55 10.51
C PRO A 253 4.18 7.42 11.51
N LEU A 254 3.89 6.20 11.04
CA LEU A 254 3.64 5.03 11.90
C LEU A 254 4.96 4.35 12.34
N ILE A 255 6.05 4.49 11.57
CA ILE A 255 7.31 3.77 11.78
C ILE A 255 7.95 4.09 13.13
N ALA A 256 8.15 5.39 13.40
CA ALA A 256 8.89 5.80 14.60
C ALA A 256 8.18 5.41 15.90
N PRO A 257 6.86 5.66 16.06
CA PRO A 257 6.11 5.20 17.24
C PRO A 257 6.06 3.67 17.36
N ALA A 258 5.96 2.94 16.25
CA ALA A 258 5.80 1.48 16.28
C ALA A 258 7.08 0.74 16.69
N TYR A 259 8.24 1.25 16.28
CA TYR A 259 9.53 0.60 16.56
C TYR A 259 10.38 1.30 17.63
N GLY A 260 10.02 2.53 18.01
CA GLY A 260 10.74 3.31 19.02
C GLY A 260 11.91 4.13 18.47
N PHE A 261 11.92 4.46 17.17
CA PHE A 261 12.89 5.42 16.64
C PHE A 261 12.68 6.80 17.27
N GLN A 262 13.78 7.47 17.60
CA GLN A 262 13.73 8.79 18.23
C GLN A 262 14.44 9.84 17.39
N VAL A 263 13.81 11.00 17.22
CA VAL A 263 14.45 12.18 16.61
C VAL A 263 15.21 12.92 17.72
N SER A 264 16.53 12.92 17.65
CA SER A 264 17.39 13.63 18.61
C SER A 264 18.76 13.87 17.97
N ASP A 265 19.45 14.94 18.36
CA ASP A 265 20.84 15.20 17.92
C ASP A 265 21.90 14.48 18.78
N LYS A 266 21.48 13.76 19.81
CA LYS A 266 22.38 13.05 20.73
C LYS A 266 23.02 11.85 20.02
N LYS A 267 24.36 11.79 20.04
CA LYS A 267 25.13 10.66 19.46
C LYS A 267 24.67 9.29 19.97
N LYS A 268 24.33 9.18 21.27
CA LYS A 268 23.80 7.94 21.88
C LYS A 268 22.50 7.49 21.22
N ILE A 269 21.60 8.42 20.91
CA ILE A 269 20.32 8.13 20.25
C ILE A 269 20.55 7.72 18.79
N HIS A 270 21.46 8.39 18.06
CA HIS A 270 21.81 7.96 16.71
C HIS A 270 22.33 6.51 16.69
N GLN A 271 23.18 6.14 17.64
CA GLN A 271 23.68 4.77 17.72
C GLN A 271 22.58 3.77 18.06
N ALA A 272 21.68 4.10 18.99
CA ALA A 272 20.52 3.26 19.31
C ALA A 272 19.61 3.06 18.08
N ASN A 273 19.30 4.13 17.34
CA ASN A 273 18.53 4.06 16.10
C ASN A 273 19.24 3.20 15.03
N LYS A 274 20.57 3.31 14.88
CA LYS A 274 21.33 2.43 13.96
C LYS A 274 21.21 0.96 14.34
N ASN A 275 21.37 0.65 15.63
CA ASN A 275 21.25 -0.72 16.13
C ASN A 275 19.84 -1.26 15.89
N LEU A 276 18.82 -0.44 16.14
CA LEU A 276 17.42 -0.77 15.89
C LEU A 276 17.16 -1.01 14.38
N TYR A 277 17.65 -0.14 13.51
CA TYR A 277 17.58 -0.30 12.07
C TYR A 277 18.21 -1.63 11.61
N VAL A 278 19.43 -1.94 12.07
CA VAL A 278 20.11 -3.20 11.74
C VAL A 278 19.31 -4.39 12.22
N MET A 279 18.81 -4.37 13.46
CA MET A 279 17.99 -5.44 14.02
C MET A 279 16.74 -5.69 13.17
N LEU A 280 16.00 -4.63 12.82
CA LEU A 280 14.76 -4.71 12.06
C LEU A 280 14.94 -5.26 10.64
N LEU A 281 16.01 -4.85 9.94
CA LEU A 281 16.25 -5.34 8.57
C LEU A 281 16.92 -6.71 8.52
N THR A 282 17.62 -7.13 9.57
CA THR A 282 18.29 -8.44 9.59
C THR A 282 17.25 -9.56 9.49
N GLY A 283 17.25 -10.28 8.37
CA GLY A 283 16.28 -11.35 8.09
C GLY A 283 14.84 -10.86 7.96
N GLY A 284 14.60 -9.56 7.72
CA GLY A 284 13.25 -9.00 7.63
C GLY A 284 12.47 -9.06 8.95
N ALA A 285 13.17 -8.95 10.09
CA ALA A 285 12.62 -9.01 11.44
C ALA A 285 11.44 -8.05 11.66
N PHE A 286 11.42 -6.89 11.00
CA PHE A 286 10.33 -5.92 11.06
C PHE A 286 8.96 -6.50 10.68
N SER A 287 8.92 -7.57 9.87
CA SER A 287 7.66 -8.20 9.45
C SER A 287 7.06 -9.14 10.50
N PHE A 288 7.83 -9.56 11.51
CA PHE A 288 7.40 -10.52 12.53
C PHE A 288 6.58 -9.83 13.62
N LYS A 289 5.68 -10.58 14.28
CA LYS A 289 4.84 -10.09 15.39
C LYS A 289 5.68 -9.38 16.46
N THR A 290 6.78 -10.01 16.83
CA THR A 290 7.83 -9.44 17.68
C THR A 290 9.16 -9.53 16.91
N PRO A 291 9.78 -8.39 16.54
CA PRO A 291 11.01 -8.41 15.74
C PRO A 291 12.20 -9.16 16.38
N GLY A 292 12.30 -9.16 17.72
CA GLY A 292 13.37 -9.85 18.44
C GLY A 292 13.29 -11.37 18.31
N ASP A 293 12.10 -11.94 18.53
CA ASP A 293 11.90 -13.40 18.64
C ASP A 293 11.78 -14.08 17.27
N ARG A 294 11.52 -13.30 16.21
CA ARG A 294 11.31 -13.79 14.83
C ARG A 294 10.26 -14.91 14.73
N TYR A 295 9.21 -14.80 15.54
CA TYR A 295 8.05 -15.68 15.50
C TYR A 295 6.85 -14.99 14.83
N ARG A 296 5.98 -15.77 14.17
CA ARG A 296 4.79 -15.28 13.41
C ARG A 296 5.14 -14.19 12.39
N ARG A 297 5.80 -14.60 11.30
CA ARG A 297 6.15 -13.72 10.17
C ARG A 297 4.88 -13.12 9.55
N PHE A 298 4.96 -11.86 9.16
CA PHE A 298 3.89 -11.05 8.58
C PHE A 298 2.72 -10.70 9.52
N GLU A 299 2.87 -10.92 10.82
CA GLU A 299 1.85 -10.57 11.82
C GLU A 299 2.21 -9.35 12.68
N ASN A 300 3.19 -8.55 12.27
CA ASN A 300 3.48 -7.29 12.95
C ASN A 300 2.26 -6.36 12.94
N LYS A 301 1.89 -5.81 14.11
CA LYS A 301 0.74 -4.90 14.26
C LYS A 301 0.79 -3.70 13.31
N ILE A 302 1.99 -3.23 12.96
CA ILE A 302 2.16 -2.09 12.04
C ILE A 302 1.62 -2.38 10.64
N ILE A 303 1.64 -3.65 10.19
CA ILE A 303 1.14 -4.04 8.87
C ILE A 303 -0.36 -3.78 8.82
N PHE A 304 -1.09 -4.23 9.84
CA PHE A 304 -2.53 -3.97 9.94
C PHE A 304 -2.84 -2.47 10.09
N GLN A 305 -2.08 -1.75 10.93
CA GLN A 305 -2.23 -0.29 11.06
C GLN A 305 -2.02 0.44 9.72
N ALA A 306 -1.02 0.03 8.94
CA ALA A 306 -0.74 0.57 7.62
C ALA A 306 -1.86 0.27 6.62
N ILE A 307 -2.42 -0.95 6.62
CA ILE A 307 -3.59 -1.33 5.82
C ILE A 307 -4.78 -0.39 6.14
N CYS A 308 -5.10 -0.22 7.42
CA CYS A 308 -6.18 0.67 7.84
C CYS A 308 -5.93 2.12 7.37
N ALA A 309 -4.74 2.65 7.63
CA ALA A 309 -4.37 4.00 7.25
C ALA A 309 -4.44 4.25 5.73
N CYS A 310 -4.07 3.26 4.91
CA CYS A 310 -4.02 3.38 3.46
C CYS A 310 -5.40 3.25 2.80
N TRP A 311 -6.18 2.23 3.16
CA TRP A 311 -7.36 1.84 2.39
C TRP A 311 -8.68 1.89 3.15
N PHE A 312 -8.64 2.06 4.48
CA PHE A 312 -9.81 2.05 5.35
C PHE A 312 -9.79 3.23 6.31
N LYS A 313 -9.55 4.45 5.81
CA LYS A 313 -9.56 5.67 6.64
C LYS A 313 -10.96 6.27 6.75
N ASN A 314 -11.76 6.19 5.69
CA ASN A 314 -13.11 6.76 5.62
C ASN A 314 -13.96 6.06 4.54
N GLN A 315 -15.23 6.44 4.42
CA GLN A 315 -16.14 5.85 3.42
C GLN A 315 -15.70 6.01 1.96
N LYS A 316 -14.82 6.98 1.67
CA LYS A 316 -14.34 7.28 0.32
C LYS A 316 -13.04 6.57 -0.02
N THR A 317 -12.40 5.87 0.92
CA THR A 317 -11.17 5.13 0.63
C THR A 317 -11.45 3.86 -0.17
N PRO A 318 -10.49 3.40 -1.00
CA PRO A 318 -10.71 2.30 -1.93
C PRO A 318 -11.13 0.99 -1.24
N GLY A 319 -10.64 0.72 -0.03
CA GLY A 319 -11.02 -0.48 0.74
C GLY A 319 -12.49 -0.52 1.15
N ILE A 320 -13.19 0.62 1.17
CA ILE A 320 -14.64 0.68 1.41
C ILE A 320 -15.41 0.70 0.09
N LYS A 321 -14.95 1.49 -0.89
CA LYS A 321 -15.62 1.64 -2.21
C LYS A 321 -15.60 0.34 -3.02
N TYR A 322 -14.46 -0.36 -3.00
CA TYR A 322 -14.21 -1.60 -3.75
C TYR A 322 -14.02 -2.77 -2.79
N SER A 323 -14.91 -2.91 -1.79
CA SER A 323 -14.75 -3.87 -0.68
C SER A 323 -14.45 -5.29 -1.15
N ASP A 324 -15.09 -5.74 -2.23
CA ASP A 324 -14.93 -7.09 -2.77
C ASP A 324 -13.50 -7.36 -3.26
N ASP A 325 -12.79 -6.32 -3.73
CA ASP A 325 -11.39 -6.44 -4.15
C ASP A 325 -10.42 -6.55 -2.96
N TYR A 326 -10.88 -6.22 -1.75
CA TYR A 326 -10.12 -6.33 -0.50
C TYR A 326 -10.62 -7.46 0.41
N ASP A 327 -11.58 -8.26 -0.05
CA ASP A 327 -12.15 -9.35 0.74
C ASP A 327 -11.77 -10.74 0.17
N PRO A 328 -10.85 -11.49 0.82
CA PRO A 328 -9.94 -11.06 1.88
C PRO A 328 -8.82 -10.16 1.34
N ILE A 329 -8.04 -9.52 2.24
CA ILE A 329 -6.91 -8.67 1.85
C ILE A 329 -5.96 -9.47 0.95
N LYS A 330 -5.63 -8.94 -0.23
CA LYS A 330 -4.82 -9.67 -1.22
C LYS A 330 -3.35 -9.73 -0.81
N PRO A 331 -2.64 -10.84 -1.07
CA PRO A 331 -1.19 -10.95 -0.88
C PRO A 331 -0.39 -9.80 -1.53
N GLU A 332 -0.84 -9.35 -2.70
CA GLU A 332 -0.30 -8.25 -3.49
C GLU A 332 -0.32 -6.94 -2.70
N SER A 333 -1.42 -6.68 -2.00
CA SER A 333 -1.61 -5.53 -1.14
C SER A 333 -0.68 -5.58 0.06
N VAL A 334 -0.55 -6.75 0.72
CA VAL A 334 0.38 -6.94 1.84
C VAL A 334 1.83 -6.73 1.39
N ALA A 335 2.21 -7.27 0.23
CA ALA A 335 3.56 -7.11 -0.32
C ALA A 335 3.91 -5.64 -0.56
N LEU A 336 2.96 -4.86 -1.07
CA LEU A 336 3.12 -3.42 -1.26
C LEU A 336 3.37 -2.71 0.07
N ILE A 337 2.56 -2.99 1.09
CA ILE A 337 2.72 -2.41 2.44
C ILE A 337 4.09 -2.75 3.02
N ILE A 338 4.53 -4.01 2.95
CA ILE A 338 5.83 -4.45 3.46
C ILE A 338 6.99 -3.77 2.73
N THR A 339 6.88 -3.64 1.41
CA THR A 339 7.89 -2.96 0.59
C THR A 339 8.05 -1.50 1.01
N VAL A 340 6.92 -0.79 1.20
CA VAL A 340 6.95 0.60 1.63
C VAL A 340 7.42 0.73 3.09
N LEU A 341 7.04 -0.19 3.97
CA LEU A 341 7.55 -0.26 5.35
C LEU A 341 9.06 -0.37 5.38
N GLU A 342 9.64 -1.29 4.59
CA GLU A 342 11.09 -1.45 4.48
C GLU A 342 11.75 -0.16 3.99
N ASN A 343 11.19 0.50 2.97
CA ASN A 343 11.69 1.78 2.47
C ASN A 343 11.64 2.90 3.52
N CYS A 344 10.59 2.96 4.35
CA CYS A 344 10.51 3.94 5.43
C CYS A 344 11.46 3.62 6.60
N ILE A 345 11.76 2.33 6.85
CA ILE A 345 12.79 1.94 7.82
C ILE A 345 14.19 2.35 7.30
N ASP A 346 14.44 2.23 5.99
CA ASP A 346 15.67 2.67 5.33
C ASP A 346 15.98 4.16 5.55
N GLU A 347 15.00 5.00 5.85
CA GLU A 347 15.18 6.43 6.19
C GLU A 347 15.98 6.62 7.49
N TRP A 348 16.05 5.59 8.34
CA TRP A 348 16.74 5.62 9.63
C TRP A 348 18.13 4.97 9.62
N ALA A 349 18.62 4.52 8.46
CA ALA A 349 19.89 3.80 8.32
C ALA A 349 21.11 4.55 8.91
N SER A 350 21.09 5.89 8.85
CA SER A 350 22.17 6.74 9.38
C SER A 350 22.11 6.94 10.90
N GLY A 351 21.06 6.47 11.57
CA GLY A 351 20.71 6.80 12.95
C GLY A 351 19.94 8.11 13.10
N LYS A 352 19.91 8.93 12.05
CA LYS A 352 19.03 10.10 11.89
C LYS A 352 17.97 9.78 10.85
N PHE A 353 16.81 10.42 11.00
CA PHE A 353 15.78 10.43 9.98
C PHE A 353 16.24 11.22 8.75
N VAL A 354 16.39 10.54 7.62
CA VAL A 354 16.72 11.11 6.32
C VAL A 354 15.65 10.65 5.33
N PRO A 355 14.73 11.54 4.90
CA PRO A 355 13.69 11.18 3.95
C PRO A 355 14.26 10.56 2.68
N LYS A 356 13.65 9.47 2.21
CA LYS A 356 14.06 8.79 0.97
C LYS A 356 12.94 8.79 -0.07
N PRO A 357 13.26 9.12 -1.34
CA PRO A 357 12.28 8.96 -2.41
C PRO A 357 11.95 7.48 -2.62
N LEU A 358 10.74 7.19 -3.10
CA LEU A 358 10.38 5.86 -3.58
C LEU A 358 10.91 5.71 -5.01
N ASP A 359 12.10 5.14 -5.13
CA ASP A 359 12.70 4.80 -6.42
C ASP A 359 12.09 3.50 -6.95
N GLU A 360 11.43 3.56 -8.11
CA GLU A 360 10.73 2.42 -8.69
C GLU A 360 11.67 1.28 -9.06
N ASP A 361 12.89 1.58 -9.54
CA ASP A 361 13.87 0.57 -9.95
C ASP A 361 14.40 -0.22 -8.74
N VAL A 362 14.43 0.42 -7.57
CA VAL A 362 14.82 -0.22 -6.30
C VAL A 362 13.64 -0.95 -5.65
N GLN A 363 12.45 -0.36 -5.68
CA GLN A 363 11.28 -0.90 -4.98
C GLN A 363 10.64 -2.08 -5.72
N ARG A 364 10.61 -2.08 -7.05
CA ARG A 364 10.05 -3.19 -7.84
C ARG A 364 10.68 -4.55 -7.53
N PRO A 365 12.01 -4.74 -7.53
CA PRO A 365 12.60 -6.03 -7.18
C PRO A 365 12.33 -6.44 -5.72
N ARG A 366 12.31 -5.48 -4.78
CA ARG A 366 11.94 -5.74 -3.38
C ARG A 366 10.50 -6.22 -3.26
N TYR A 367 9.57 -5.55 -3.94
CA TYR A 367 8.17 -5.94 -4.01
C TYR A 367 7.98 -7.36 -4.51
N LEU A 368 8.64 -7.72 -5.61
CA LEU A 368 8.54 -9.07 -6.18
C LEU A 368 9.09 -10.13 -5.21
N ALA A 369 10.18 -9.85 -4.51
CA ALA A 369 10.73 -10.74 -3.48
C ALA A 369 9.75 -10.93 -2.30
N HIS A 370 9.19 -9.83 -1.76
CA HIS A 370 8.19 -9.89 -0.70
C HIS A 370 6.93 -10.61 -1.13
N LEU A 371 6.46 -10.37 -2.36
CA LEU A 371 5.29 -11.05 -2.90
C LEU A 371 5.52 -12.56 -3.01
N ALA A 372 6.71 -13.00 -3.43
CA ALA A 372 7.07 -14.41 -3.46
C ALA A 372 7.04 -15.03 -2.05
N ASP A 373 7.60 -14.34 -1.06
CA ASP A 373 7.63 -14.78 0.33
C ASP A 373 6.23 -14.84 0.96
N ILE A 374 5.38 -13.83 0.73
CA ILE A 374 3.99 -13.81 1.22
C ILE A 374 3.19 -14.92 0.55
N ARG A 375 3.33 -15.13 -0.76
CA ARG A 375 2.67 -16.24 -1.46
C ARG A 375 3.12 -17.59 -0.91
N LYS A 376 4.40 -17.75 -0.57
CA LYS A 376 4.91 -18.95 0.11
C LYS A 376 4.29 -19.12 1.50
N TRP A 377 4.18 -18.05 2.28
CA TRP A 377 3.51 -18.05 3.59
C TRP A 377 2.03 -18.44 3.47
N CYS A 378 1.28 -17.86 2.53
CA CYS A 378 -0.11 -18.21 2.26
C CYS A 378 -0.26 -19.67 1.84
N LYS A 379 0.67 -20.20 1.03
CA LYS A 379 0.64 -21.61 0.60
C LYS A 379 0.98 -22.58 1.73
N ALA A 380 1.81 -22.18 2.68
CA ALA A 380 2.23 -23.04 3.78
C ALA A 380 1.06 -23.37 4.72
N ASN A 381 0.18 -22.40 5.02
CA ASN A 381 -0.99 -22.61 5.88
C ASN A 381 -2.22 -21.83 5.37
N PRO A 382 -2.85 -22.24 4.25
CA PRO A 382 -3.89 -21.46 3.56
C PRO A 382 -5.08 -21.08 4.45
N LYS A 383 -5.51 -21.99 5.33
CA LYS A 383 -6.62 -21.76 6.27
C LYS A 383 -6.29 -20.65 7.27
N VAL A 384 -5.13 -20.74 7.91
CA VAL A 384 -4.70 -19.76 8.92
C VAL A 384 -4.45 -18.41 8.28
N THR A 385 -3.69 -18.36 7.18
CA THR A 385 -3.40 -17.11 6.49
C THR A 385 -4.65 -16.48 5.89
N GLY A 386 -5.56 -17.29 5.33
CA GLY A 386 -6.86 -16.83 4.84
C GLY A 386 -7.69 -16.19 5.96
N ASN A 387 -7.74 -16.82 7.13
CA ASN A 387 -8.43 -16.27 8.31
C ASN A 387 -7.78 -14.96 8.79
N ILE A 388 -6.45 -14.85 8.78
CA ILE A 388 -5.74 -13.62 9.14
C ILE A 388 -6.11 -12.48 8.18
N LEU A 389 -6.02 -12.71 6.87
CA LEU A 389 -6.32 -11.71 5.84
C LEU A 389 -7.80 -11.30 5.85
N LYS A 390 -8.71 -12.24 6.09
CA LYS A 390 -10.15 -11.97 6.25
C LYS A 390 -10.42 -11.15 7.52
N ARG A 391 -9.78 -11.51 8.64
CA ARG A 391 -9.88 -10.76 9.90
C ARG A 391 -9.36 -9.33 9.75
N TRP A 392 -8.27 -9.12 9.00
CA TRP A 392 -7.78 -7.77 8.70
C TRP A 392 -8.79 -6.96 7.88
N HIS A 393 -9.39 -7.54 6.82
CA HIS A 393 -10.45 -6.85 6.07
C HIS A 393 -11.61 -6.45 6.98
N ASN A 394 -12.16 -7.40 7.74
CA ASN A 394 -13.31 -7.16 8.60
C ASN A 394 -13.00 -6.14 9.70
N GLY A 395 -11.85 -6.29 10.38
CA GLY A 395 -11.41 -5.35 11.42
C GLY A 395 -11.15 -3.95 10.89
N ALA A 396 -10.52 -3.82 9.71
CA ALA A 396 -10.28 -2.53 9.08
C ALA A 396 -11.61 -1.83 8.71
N ARG A 397 -12.57 -2.58 8.16
CA ARG A 397 -13.92 -2.07 7.87
C ARG A 397 -14.64 -1.60 9.14
N SER A 398 -14.64 -2.40 10.21
CA SER A 398 -15.25 -2.01 11.48
C SER A 398 -14.61 -0.74 12.09
N SER A 399 -13.30 -0.56 11.93
CA SER A 399 -12.59 0.62 12.46
C SER A 399 -13.00 1.95 11.81
N THR A 400 -13.66 1.92 10.65
CA THR A 400 -14.13 3.13 9.96
C THR A 400 -15.47 3.66 10.45
N GLY A 401 -16.12 2.98 11.42
CA GLY A 401 -17.46 3.32 11.88
C GLY A 401 -18.56 3.14 10.84
N VAL A 402 -18.22 2.56 9.67
CA VAL A 402 -19.18 2.22 8.62
C VAL A 402 -19.89 0.95 9.09
N LYS A 403 -21.11 1.11 9.61
CA LYS A 403 -22.01 -0.03 9.83
C LYS A 403 -22.06 -0.85 8.55
N ALA A 404 -22.00 -2.17 8.67
CA ALA A 404 -22.17 -3.05 7.51
C ALA A 404 -23.40 -2.58 6.72
N LYS A 405 -23.31 -2.58 5.39
CA LYS A 405 -24.49 -2.39 4.56
C LYS A 405 -25.36 -3.59 4.94
N GLN A 406 -26.33 -3.41 5.83
CA GLN A 406 -27.34 -4.42 6.05
C GLN A 406 -27.92 -4.63 4.66
N MET A 407 -27.62 -5.78 4.06
CA MET A 407 -28.52 -6.30 3.05
C MET A 407 -29.86 -6.26 3.77
N ALA A 408 -30.82 -5.49 3.26
CA ALA A 408 -32.19 -5.75 3.64
C ALA A 408 -32.42 -7.20 3.21
N THR A 409 -32.22 -8.14 4.15
CA THR A 409 -32.89 -9.40 4.09
C THR A 409 -34.34 -8.99 3.95
N GLY A 410 -34.96 -9.34 2.82
CA GLY A 410 -36.40 -9.20 2.68
C GLY A 410 -37.09 -9.78 3.91
N TYR A 411 -38.33 -9.34 4.12
CA TYR A 411 -39.20 -9.76 5.22
C TYR A 411 -38.90 -11.19 5.67
N LEU A 412 -38.73 -11.36 6.98
CA LEU A 412 -38.48 -12.65 7.62
C LEU A 412 -39.51 -13.66 7.06
N ASN A 413 -39.04 -14.71 6.40
CA ASN A 413 -39.89 -15.82 5.95
C ASN A 413 -40.25 -16.73 7.14
N ASP A 414 -40.62 -16.14 8.28
CA ASP A 414 -41.16 -16.88 9.40
C ASP A 414 -42.66 -16.98 9.16
N GLU A 415 -43.11 -18.15 8.73
CA GLU A 415 -44.51 -18.49 8.45
C GLU A 415 -45.42 -18.18 9.66
N GLU A 416 -44.86 -18.24 10.88
CA GLU A 416 -45.50 -17.85 12.15
C GLU A 416 -45.61 -16.33 12.37
N GLU A 417 -44.75 -15.52 11.76
CA GLU A 417 -44.88 -14.06 11.77
C GLU A 417 -45.84 -13.58 10.68
N GLU A 418 -45.81 -14.20 9.49
CA GLU A 418 -46.76 -13.92 8.41
C GLU A 418 -48.20 -14.26 8.83
N THR A 419 -48.42 -15.39 9.51
CA THR A 419 -49.73 -15.75 10.05
C THR A 419 -50.22 -14.79 11.15
N ARG A 420 -49.31 -14.26 11.98
CA ARG A 420 -49.66 -13.22 12.98
C ARG A 420 -50.03 -11.90 12.32
N VAL A 421 -49.30 -11.49 11.29
CA VAL A 421 -49.58 -10.25 10.53
C VAL A 421 -50.88 -10.37 9.74
N MET A 422 -51.17 -11.54 9.15
CA MET A 422 -52.43 -11.81 8.46
C MET A 422 -53.63 -11.83 9.44
N ALA A 423 -53.46 -12.38 10.64
CA ALA A 423 -54.50 -12.36 11.68
C ALA A 423 -54.79 -10.94 12.21
N ASP A 424 -53.77 -10.08 12.31
CA ASP A 424 -53.94 -8.66 12.67
C ASP A 424 -54.70 -7.88 11.59
N LEU A 425 -54.51 -8.24 10.31
CA LEU A 425 -55.22 -7.64 9.18
C LEU A 425 -56.68 -8.12 9.07
N GLU A 426 -56.98 -9.37 9.40
CA GLU A 426 -58.36 -9.90 9.39
C GLU A 426 -59.29 -9.17 10.40
N GLY A 427 -58.73 -8.49 11.40
CA GLY A 427 -59.47 -7.69 12.38
C GLY A 427 -59.71 -6.23 11.98
N ARG A 428 -59.10 -5.74 10.89
CA ARG A 428 -59.22 -4.33 10.48
C ARG A 428 -60.17 -4.22 9.29
N THR A 429 -61.37 -3.72 9.54
CA THR A 429 -62.41 -3.45 8.52
C THR A 429 -62.04 -2.36 7.52
N GLY A 430 -60.85 -1.77 7.62
CA GLY A 430 -60.36 -0.76 6.67
C GLY A 430 -61.14 0.55 6.68
N GLU A 431 -62.07 0.72 7.62
CA GLU A 431 -62.86 1.93 7.81
C GLU A 431 -62.52 2.54 9.16
N THR A 432 -62.32 3.86 9.11
CA THR A 432 -62.14 4.88 10.17
C THR A 432 -60.75 5.06 10.82
N ASP A 433 -60.06 6.10 10.34
CA ASP A 433 -59.96 7.33 11.14
C ASP A 433 -60.30 8.50 10.20
N SER A 434 -61.58 8.88 10.19
CA SER A 434 -62.03 10.12 9.55
C SER A 434 -61.60 11.26 10.46
N GLU A 435 -60.72 12.11 9.96
CA GLU A 435 -60.33 13.37 10.59
C GLU A 435 -61.58 14.26 10.68
N ASP A 436 -62.18 14.37 11.87
CA ASP A 436 -63.16 15.41 12.18
C ASP A 436 -62.40 16.74 12.32
N ASP A 437 -62.42 17.54 11.25
CA ASP A 437 -62.03 18.95 11.25
C ASP A 437 -63.14 19.76 11.97
N ASP A 438 -62.97 19.97 13.28
CA ASP A 438 -63.74 20.97 14.02
C ASP A 438 -63.16 22.37 13.74
N ASP A 439 -63.73 23.02 12.74
CA ASP A 439 -63.72 24.48 12.54
C ASP A 439 -64.57 25.15 13.62
N ASP A 440 -63.94 25.86 14.56
CA ASP A 440 -64.59 26.91 15.35
C ASP A 440 -63.81 28.22 15.22
N ALA A 441 -64.35 29.10 14.37
CA ALA A 441 -64.05 30.52 14.31
C ALA A 441 -65.15 31.27 15.07
N GLU A 442 -64.78 32.12 16.05
CA GLU A 442 -65.39 33.43 16.35
C GLU A 442 -64.71 34.05 17.59
N ASN A 443 -64.05 35.21 17.46
CA ASN A 443 -64.56 36.55 17.87
C ASN A 443 -64.18 36.82 19.35
N ASP A 444 -63.80 37.97 19.89
CA ASP A 444 -63.59 39.37 19.56
C ASP A 444 -63.11 40.02 20.88
N ALA A 445 -62.41 41.16 20.81
CA ALA A 445 -62.38 42.21 21.84
C ALA A 445 -61.82 41.84 23.26
N THR A 446 -61.27 42.68 24.13
CA THR A 446 -60.94 44.11 24.27
C THR A 446 -60.31 44.26 25.67
N GLY A 447 -59.47 45.29 25.87
CA GLY A 447 -59.22 45.94 27.18
C GLY A 447 -58.21 45.22 28.09
N ASP A 448 -57.13 45.84 28.55
CA ASP A 448 -56.98 47.02 29.43
C ASP A 448 -56.57 46.58 30.85
N GLU A 449 -55.52 47.24 31.35
CA GLU A 449 -55.10 47.38 32.77
C GLU A 449 -54.64 46.09 33.49
N GLU A 450 -53.49 46.01 34.16
CA GLU A 450 -52.81 46.96 35.07
C GLU A 450 -51.29 46.67 35.17
#